data_AF-A0A7Y4TJB8-F1
#
_entry.id   AF-A0A7Y4TJB8-F1
#
_cell.length_a   1.000
_cell.length_b   1.000
_cell.length_c   1.000
_cell.angle_alpha   90.00
_cell.angle_beta   90.00
_cell.angle_gamma   90.00
#
_symmetry.space_group_name_H-M   'P 1'
#
loop_
_entity.id
_entity.type
_entity.pdbx_description
1 polymer ?
#
loop_
_entity_poly.entity_id
_entity_poly.type
_entity_poly.pdbx_seq_one_letter_code
_entity_poly.pdbx_strand_id
1 'polypeptide(L)'
;MSGLYFVALLSSALALVPTGAHLAELASKMQLGASEYLVVQQIYRGWALFGIVTFGALASTCVLTLRLRGYSPAFGPALVALLCLVGTQVLFWAFTFPVNQETDNWTVMPAAWGMLRARWEYSHAAAAVLNVAALGSLIVSVLRRPIVRAPS
;
A
#
# COMPACT_ATOMS: atom_id res chain seq x y z
N MET A 1 -21.91 4.70 -8.44
CA MET A 1 -20.89 5.24 -7.51
C MET A 1 -20.62 4.32 -6.32
N SER A 2 -21.63 3.78 -5.65
CA SER A 2 -21.44 2.90 -4.47
C SER A 2 -20.57 1.67 -4.74
N GLY A 3 -20.77 0.95 -5.86
CA GLY A 3 -19.93 -0.20 -6.21
C GLY A 3 -18.45 0.15 -6.46
N LEU A 4 -18.18 1.32 -7.06
CA LEU A 4 -16.81 1.79 -7.29
C LEU A 4 -16.09 2.14 -5.98
N TYR A 5 -16.79 2.81 -5.06
CA TYR A 5 -16.28 3.05 -3.71
C TYR A 5 -16.02 1.75 -2.96
N PHE A 6 -16.93 0.77 -3.06
CA PHE A 6 -16.74 -0.54 -2.43
C PHE A 6 -15.45 -1.20 -2.92
N VAL A 7 -15.26 -1.27 -4.24
CA VAL A 7 -14.03 -1.87 -4.82
C VAL A 7 -12.79 -1.09 -4.40
N ALA A 8 -12.80 0.25 -4.47
CA ALA A 8 -11.67 1.08 -4.08
C ALA A 8 -11.31 0.90 -2.59
N LEU A 9 -12.29 0.97 -1.69
CA LEU A 9 -12.07 0.80 -0.26
C LEU A 9 -11.58 -0.62 0.09
N LEU A 10 -12.24 -1.66 -0.44
CA LEU A 10 -11.88 -3.04 -0.15
C LEU A 10 -10.47 -3.36 -0.66
N SER A 11 -10.16 -2.99 -1.91
CA SER A 11 -8.83 -3.23 -2.48
C SER A 11 -7.75 -2.42 -1.79
N SER A 12 -7.99 -1.16 -1.41
CA SER A 12 -7.05 -0.36 -0.61
C SER A 12 -6.82 -0.94 0.78
N ALA A 13 -7.86 -1.45 1.44
CA ALA A 13 -7.73 -2.11 2.73
C ALA A 13 -6.89 -3.40 2.64
N LEU A 14 -7.11 -4.22 1.60
CA LEU A 14 -6.30 -5.41 1.35
C LEU A 14 -4.86 -5.07 0.94
N ALA A 15 -4.65 -4.01 0.17
CA ALA A 15 -3.32 -3.54 -0.22
C ALA A 15 -2.50 -2.99 0.97
N LEU A 16 -3.17 -2.52 2.02
CA LEU A 16 -2.51 -2.08 3.26
C LEU A 16 -1.90 -3.26 4.03
N VAL A 17 -2.51 -4.45 4.00
CA VAL A 17 -2.13 -5.63 4.79
C VAL A 17 -0.62 -5.89 4.80
N PRO A 18 0.07 -6.08 3.66
CA PRO A 18 1.50 -6.39 3.68
C PRO A 18 2.32 -5.27 4.33
N THR A 19 2.12 -4.02 3.89
CA THR A 19 2.86 -2.87 4.43
C THR A 19 2.57 -2.63 5.92
N GLY A 20 1.32 -2.84 6.34
CA GLY A 20 0.91 -2.71 7.74
C GLY A 20 1.55 -3.76 8.63
N ALA A 21 1.65 -5.01 8.17
CA ALA A 21 2.37 -6.06 8.88
C ALA A 21 3.85 -5.71 9.06
N HIS A 22 4.52 -5.24 7.99
CA HIS A 22 5.90 -4.77 8.06
C HIS A 22 6.11 -3.65 9.08
N LEU A 23 5.21 -2.66 9.09
CA LEU A 23 5.27 -1.56 10.06
C LEU A 23 5.08 -2.06 11.49
N ALA A 24 4.11 -2.94 11.73
CA ALA A 24 3.80 -3.46 13.06
C ALA A 24 4.95 -4.31 13.65
N GLU A 25 5.65 -5.04 12.79
CA GLU A 25 6.75 -5.93 13.18
C GLU A 25 8.13 -5.26 13.13
N LEU A 26 8.22 -4.01 12.65
CA LEU A 26 9.46 -3.30 12.36
C LEU A 26 10.43 -3.32 13.55
N ALA A 27 9.97 -2.92 14.73
CA ALA A 27 10.81 -2.83 15.91
C ALA A 27 11.43 -4.19 16.30
N SER A 28 10.66 -5.27 16.21
CA SER A 28 11.12 -6.63 16.48
C SER A 28 12.11 -7.10 15.42
N LYS A 29 11.80 -6.89 14.13
CA LYS A 29 12.68 -7.29 13.03
C LYS A 29 14.01 -6.56 13.01
N MET A 30 14.05 -5.30 13.46
CA MET A 30 15.29 -4.53 13.53
C MET A 30 16.27 -5.05 14.60
N GLN A 31 15.79 -5.84 15.56
CA GLN A 31 16.61 -6.47 16.60
C GLN A 31 17.13 -7.87 16.22
N LEU A 32 16.55 -8.50 15.19
CA LEU A 32 16.95 -9.84 14.76
C LEU A 32 18.35 -9.89 14.19
N GLY A 33 19.04 -11.00 14.45
CA GLY A 33 20.24 -11.39 13.71
C GLY A 33 19.92 -11.77 12.27
N ALA A 34 20.95 -11.84 11.43
CA ALA A 34 20.80 -12.08 10.00
C ALA A 34 20.08 -13.41 9.68
N SER A 35 20.47 -14.51 10.34
CA SER A 35 19.86 -15.83 10.13
C SER A 35 18.39 -15.86 10.55
N GLU A 36 18.06 -15.28 11.72
CA GLU A 36 16.69 -15.20 12.24
C GLU A 36 15.80 -14.35 11.31
N TYR A 37 16.33 -13.22 10.85
CA TYR A 37 15.63 -12.37 9.89
C TYR A 37 15.31 -13.11 8.60
N LEU A 38 16.26 -13.87 8.06
CA LEU A 38 16.05 -14.66 6.83
C LEU A 38 14.95 -15.72 7.02
N VAL A 39 14.92 -16.39 8.18
CA VAL A 39 13.86 -17.35 8.53
C VAL A 39 12.50 -16.67 8.60
N VAL A 40 12.39 -15.53 9.30
CA VAL A 40 11.14 -14.77 9.39
C VAL A 40 10.67 -14.31 8.01
N GLN A 41 11.57 -13.85 7.14
CA GLN A 41 11.20 -13.43 5.78
C GLN A 41 10.56 -14.54 4.95
N GLN A 42 10.86 -15.82 5.21
CA GLN A 42 10.25 -16.93 4.47
C GLN A 42 8.74 -17.05 4.66
N ILE A 43 8.16 -16.47 5.73
CA ILE A 43 6.70 -16.50 5.95
C ILE A 43 5.95 -15.62 4.92
N TYR A 44 6.65 -14.72 4.23
CA TYR A 44 6.08 -13.83 3.21
C TYR A 44 6.12 -14.40 1.79
N ARG A 45 6.56 -15.64 1.61
CA ARG A 45 6.52 -16.29 0.29
C ARG A 45 5.10 -16.25 -0.27
N GLY A 46 4.96 -15.81 -1.52
CA GLY A 46 3.68 -15.65 -2.20
C GLY A 46 2.98 -14.30 -1.96
N TRP A 47 3.49 -13.44 -1.09
CA TRP A 47 2.87 -12.13 -0.83
C TRP A 47 2.92 -11.17 -2.03
N ALA A 48 3.73 -11.47 -3.05
CA ALA A 48 3.68 -10.76 -4.33
C ALA A 48 2.27 -10.74 -4.96
N LEU A 49 1.40 -11.72 -4.64
CA LEU A 49 0.01 -11.76 -5.11
C LEU A 49 -0.84 -10.58 -4.58
N PHE A 50 -0.45 -9.96 -3.46
CA PHE A 50 -1.09 -8.71 -3.02
C PHE A 50 -0.95 -7.57 -4.05
N GLY A 51 0.03 -7.66 -4.96
CA GLY A 51 0.15 -6.76 -6.10
C GLY A 51 -1.14 -6.69 -6.94
N ILE A 52 -1.90 -7.79 -7.05
CA ILE A 52 -3.20 -7.82 -7.77
C ILE A 52 -4.18 -6.84 -7.14
N VAL A 53 -4.35 -6.90 -5.80
CA VAL A 53 -5.29 -6.00 -5.10
C VAL A 53 -4.75 -4.57 -5.05
N THR A 54 -3.42 -4.37 -5.03
CA THR A 54 -2.82 -3.04 -5.13
C THR A 54 -3.10 -2.38 -6.48
N PHE A 55 -2.98 -3.10 -7.60
CA PHE A 55 -3.37 -2.58 -8.91
C PHE A 55 -4.88 -2.34 -8.99
N GLY A 56 -5.70 -3.21 -8.38
CA GLY A 56 -7.14 -2.98 -8.23
C GLY A 56 -7.46 -1.67 -7.50
N ALA A 57 -6.74 -1.37 -6.42
CA ALA A 57 -6.88 -0.13 -5.65
C ALA A 57 -6.50 1.10 -6.46
N LEU A 58 -5.39 1.05 -7.20
CA LEU A 58 -4.95 2.14 -8.09
C LEU A 58 -5.96 2.41 -9.20
N ALA A 59 -6.39 1.36 -9.92
CA ALA A 59 -7.29 1.49 -11.05
C ALA A 59 -8.67 2.01 -10.60
N SER A 60 -9.25 1.41 -9.57
CA SER A 60 -10.56 1.81 -9.06
C SER A 60 -10.54 3.23 -8.45
N THR A 61 -9.51 3.57 -7.69
CA THR A 61 -9.33 4.93 -7.15
C THR A 61 -9.10 5.96 -8.25
N CYS A 62 -8.35 5.62 -9.31
CA CYS A 62 -8.16 6.49 -10.47
C CYS A 62 -9.50 6.80 -11.16
N VAL A 63 -10.26 5.75 -11.50
CA VAL A 63 -11.60 5.93 -12.11
C VAL A 63 -12.51 6.73 -11.18
N LEU A 64 -12.48 6.48 -9.87
CA LEU A 64 -13.26 7.21 -8.89
C LEU A 64 -12.91 8.71 -8.89
N THR A 65 -11.62 9.04 -8.82
CA THR A 65 -11.14 10.42 -8.85
C THR A 65 -11.54 11.14 -10.14
N LEU A 66 -11.47 10.46 -11.29
CA LEU A 66 -11.91 11.02 -12.57
C LEU A 66 -13.43 11.27 -12.59
N ARG A 67 -14.24 10.36 -12.04
CA ARG A 67 -15.71 10.50 -11.95
C ARG A 67 -16.15 11.59 -11.00
N LEU A 68 -15.33 11.91 -10.00
CA LEU A 68 -15.58 12.98 -9.04
C LEU A 68 -15.09 14.35 -9.55
N ARG A 69 -14.44 14.44 -10.72
CA ARG A 69 -14.05 15.73 -11.32
C ARG A 69 -15.29 16.63 -11.45
N GLY A 70 -15.20 17.83 -10.87
CA GLY A 70 -16.32 18.79 -10.79
C GLY A 70 -17.10 18.75 -9.47
N TYR A 71 -16.97 17.71 -8.65
CA TYR A 71 -17.57 17.61 -7.31
C TYR A 71 -16.51 17.82 -6.22
N SER A 72 -16.22 19.08 -5.94
CA SER A 72 -15.11 19.52 -5.09
C SER A 72 -15.00 18.82 -3.70
N PRO A 73 -16.09 18.60 -2.94
CA PRO A 73 -15.98 18.04 -1.58
C PRO A 73 -15.42 16.61 -1.50
N ALA A 74 -15.74 15.76 -2.50
CA ALA A 74 -15.30 14.37 -2.55
C ALA A 74 -14.06 14.16 -3.44
N PHE A 75 -13.84 15.06 -4.40
CA PHE A 75 -12.72 15.00 -5.34
C PHE A 75 -11.36 15.13 -4.65
N GLY A 76 -11.19 16.16 -3.80
CA GLY A 76 -9.91 16.41 -3.12
C GLY A 76 -9.39 15.19 -2.35
N PRO A 77 -10.20 14.60 -1.44
CA PRO A 77 -9.79 13.38 -0.73
C PRO A 77 -9.54 12.18 -1.64
N ALA A 78 -10.31 12.00 -2.72
CA ALA A 78 -10.05 10.91 -3.68
C ALA A 78 -8.72 11.10 -4.43
N LEU A 79 -8.38 12.34 -4.78
CA LEU A 79 -7.11 12.68 -5.41
C LEU A 79 -5.94 12.45 -4.44
N VAL A 80 -6.05 12.85 -3.18
CA VAL A 80 -5.04 12.55 -2.15
C VAL A 80 -4.84 11.05 -2.01
N ALA A 81 -5.93 10.28 -1.97
CA ALA A 81 -5.83 8.81 -1.92
C ALA A 81 -5.09 8.23 -3.12
N LEU A 82 -5.41 8.71 -4.34
CA LEU A 82 -4.71 8.28 -5.55
C LEU A 82 -3.21 8.59 -5.49
N LEU A 83 -2.84 9.81 -5.07
CA LEU A 83 -1.44 10.22 -4.97
C LEU A 83 -0.68 9.41 -3.92
N CYS A 84 -1.30 9.09 -2.78
CA CYS A 84 -0.70 8.22 -1.78
C CYS A 84 -0.47 6.80 -2.32
N LEU A 85 -1.45 6.21 -3.03
CA LEU A 85 -1.28 4.88 -3.65
C LEU A 85 -0.18 4.89 -4.72
N VAL A 86 -0.08 5.95 -5.52
CA VAL A 86 1.02 6.13 -6.49
C VAL A 86 2.35 6.26 -5.76
N GLY A 87 2.42 7.02 -4.68
CA GLY A 87 3.60 7.14 -3.82
C GLY A 87 4.06 5.80 -3.25
N THR A 88 3.13 4.95 -2.80
CA THR A 88 3.41 3.57 -2.40
C THR A 88 4.09 2.77 -3.51
N GLN A 89 3.64 2.92 -4.77
CA GLN A 89 4.30 2.26 -5.90
C GLN A 89 5.70 2.79 -6.15
N VAL A 90 5.88 4.11 -6.09
CA VAL A 90 7.22 4.71 -6.23
C VAL A 90 8.17 4.15 -5.16
N LEU A 91 7.73 4.05 -3.90
CA LEU A 91 8.53 3.47 -2.82
C LEU A 91 8.89 2.01 -3.11
N PHE A 92 7.92 1.21 -3.57
CA PHE A 92 8.17 -0.18 -3.91
C PHE A 92 9.22 -0.31 -5.02
N TRP A 93 9.00 0.34 -6.17
CA TRP A 93 9.88 0.20 -7.32
C TRP A 93 11.28 0.79 -7.09
N ALA A 94 11.39 1.87 -6.32
CA ALA A 94 12.67 2.53 -6.07
C ALA A 94 13.49 1.91 -4.92
N PHE A 95 12.85 1.30 -3.92
CA PHE A 95 13.53 0.87 -2.70
C PHE A 95 13.30 -0.60 -2.35
N THR A 96 12.07 -1.10 -2.46
CA THR A 96 11.75 -2.49 -2.10
C THR A 96 12.19 -3.48 -3.17
N PHE A 97 11.79 -3.25 -4.42
CA PHE A 97 12.03 -4.14 -5.54
C PHE A 97 13.51 -4.39 -5.84
N PRO A 98 14.41 -3.37 -5.81
CA PRO A 98 15.84 -3.61 -6.00
C PRO A 98 16.41 -4.55 -4.94
N VAL A 99 16.02 -4.38 -3.67
CA VAL A 99 16.45 -5.25 -2.58
C VAL A 99 15.88 -6.67 -2.75
N ASN A 100 14.64 -6.82 -3.22
CA ASN A 100 14.08 -8.13 -3.56
C ASN A 100 14.92 -8.83 -4.63
N GLN A 101 15.40 -8.11 -5.65
CA GLN A 101 16.27 -8.72 -6.66
C GLN A 101 17.63 -9.13 -6.10
N GLU A 102 18.27 -8.28 -5.29
CA GLU A 102 19.59 -8.57 -4.70
C GLU A 102 19.57 -9.74 -3.69
N THR A 103 18.44 -9.95 -3.03
CA THR A 103 18.28 -10.99 -1.98
C THR A 103 17.57 -12.24 -2.48
N ASP A 104 17.16 -12.27 -3.76
CA ASP A 104 16.21 -13.24 -4.31
C ASP A 104 14.97 -13.40 -3.42
N ASN A 105 14.34 -12.28 -3.08
CA ASN A 105 13.23 -12.18 -2.13
C ASN A 105 13.59 -12.76 -0.75
N TRP A 106 14.74 -12.36 -0.22
CA TRP A 106 15.26 -12.81 1.06
C TRP A 106 15.43 -14.34 1.17
N THR A 107 15.76 -15.03 0.08
CA THR A 107 16.18 -16.45 0.12
C THR A 107 17.69 -16.59 0.25
N VAL A 108 18.45 -15.55 -0.12
CA VAL A 108 19.90 -15.49 -0.03
C VAL A 108 20.33 -14.36 0.91
N MET A 109 21.34 -14.62 1.74
CA MET A 109 21.92 -13.61 2.62
C MET A 109 22.99 -12.79 1.87
N PRO A 110 22.78 -11.48 1.64
CA PRO A 110 23.76 -10.64 0.96
C PRO A 110 24.87 -10.17 1.93
N ALA A 111 26.04 -9.80 1.40
CA ALA A 111 27.11 -9.22 2.20
C ALA A 111 26.69 -7.91 2.90
N ALA A 112 25.89 -7.08 2.21
CA ALA A 112 25.39 -5.80 2.72
C ALA A 112 24.05 -5.92 3.49
N TRP A 113 23.80 -7.05 4.16
CA TRP A 113 22.50 -7.39 4.75
C TRP A 113 21.90 -6.29 5.64
N GLY A 114 22.69 -5.67 6.50
CA GLY A 114 22.20 -4.67 7.45
C GLY A 114 21.62 -3.44 6.75
N MET A 115 22.31 -2.97 5.71
CA MET A 115 21.87 -1.83 4.87
C MET A 115 20.63 -2.20 4.07
N LEU A 116 20.62 -3.38 3.43
CA LEU A 116 19.51 -3.84 2.61
C LEU A 116 18.25 -4.09 3.45
N ARG A 117 18.39 -4.65 4.65
CA ARG A 117 17.30 -4.83 5.62
C ARG A 117 16.69 -3.49 6.00
N ALA A 118 17.52 -2.52 6.38
CA ALA A 118 17.04 -1.19 6.75
C ALA A 118 16.27 -0.56 5.59
N ARG A 119 16.86 -0.53 4.38
CA ARG A 119 16.20 0.01 3.18
C ARG A 119 14.85 -0.66 2.92
N TRP A 120 14.81 -1.99 3.02
CA TRP A 120 13.61 -2.76 2.75
C TRP A 120 12.51 -2.54 3.78
N GLU A 121 12.81 -2.65 5.08
CA GLU A 121 11.80 -2.49 6.14
C GLU A 121 11.32 -1.03 6.24
N TYR A 122 12.21 -0.03 6.12
CA TYR A 122 11.78 1.37 6.15
C TYR A 122 10.99 1.78 4.91
N SER A 123 11.27 1.19 3.73
CA SER A 123 10.45 1.42 2.55
C SER A 123 9.01 0.91 2.74
N HIS A 124 8.84 -0.25 3.38
CA HIS A 124 7.52 -0.78 3.73
C HIS A 124 6.82 0.05 4.81
N ALA A 125 7.55 0.51 5.82
CA ALA A 125 7.02 1.39 6.85
C ALA A 125 6.48 2.71 6.26
N ALA A 126 7.23 3.34 5.36
CA ALA A 126 6.79 4.53 4.66
C ALA A 126 5.57 4.24 3.76
N ALA A 127 5.58 3.12 3.04
CA ALA A 127 4.43 2.67 2.24
C ALA A 127 3.18 2.41 3.08
N ALA A 128 3.33 1.89 4.30
CA ALA A 128 2.22 1.66 5.23
C ALA A 128 1.54 2.98 5.62
N VAL A 129 2.32 4.02 5.93
CA VAL A 129 1.80 5.36 6.23
C VAL A 129 1.01 5.92 5.04
N LEU A 130 1.54 5.78 3.83
CA LEU A 130 0.83 6.21 2.61
C LEU A 130 -0.45 5.41 2.37
N ASN A 131 -0.44 4.09 2.57
CA ASN A 131 -1.64 3.25 2.42
C ASN A 131 -2.72 3.57 3.47
N VAL A 132 -2.33 3.86 4.72
CA VAL A 132 -3.28 4.33 5.76
C VAL A 132 -3.86 5.69 5.36
N ALA A 133 -3.03 6.63 4.90
CA ALA A 133 -3.49 7.93 4.43
C ALA A 133 -4.42 7.80 3.22
N ALA A 134 -4.13 6.87 2.30
CA ALA A 134 -4.98 6.57 1.15
C ALA A 134 -6.35 6.03 1.57
N LEU A 135 -6.38 5.02 2.43
CA LEU A 135 -7.62 4.43 2.93
C LEU A 135 -8.45 5.45 3.71
N GLY A 136 -7.82 6.21 4.61
CA GLY A 136 -8.48 7.29 5.35
C GLY A 136 -9.06 8.36 4.42
N SER A 137 -8.32 8.75 3.38
CA SER A 137 -8.78 9.73 2.40
C SER A 137 -9.93 9.22 1.54
N LEU A 138 -9.94 7.92 1.19
CA LEU A 138 -11.09 7.27 0.53
C LEU A 138 -12.33 7.25 1.44
N ILE A 139 -12.16 6.97 2.73
CA ILE A 139 -13.24 7.03 3.73
C ILE A 139 -13.82 8.46 3.80
N VAL A 140 -12.96 9.48 3.87
CA VAL A 140 -13.42 10.88 3.84
C VAL A 140 -14.13 11.20 2.51
N SER A 141 -13.59 10.75 1.37
CA SER A 141 -14.21 10.96 0.05
C SER A 141 -15.62 10.37 0.01
N VAL A 142 -15.80 9.13 0.49
CA VAL A 142 -17.09 8.44 0.42
C VAL A 142 -18.14 9.09 1.33
N LEU A 143 -17.73 9.65 2.48
CA LEU A 143 -18.61 10.39 3.38
C LEU A 143 -19.05 11.74 2.80
N ARG A 144 -18.26 12.31 1.88
CA ARG A 144 -18.55 13.58 1.20
C ARG A 144 -19.17 13.40 -0.18
N ARG A 145 -19.52 12.17 -0.57
CA ARG A 145 -20.04 11.86 -1.91
C ARG A 145 -21.42 12.50 -2.12
N PRO A 146 -21.78 12.86 -3.37
CA PRO A 146 -23.14 13.26 -3.68
C PRO A 146 -24.13 12.14 -3.37
N ILE A 147 -25.17 12.42 -2.58
CA ILE A 147 -26.29 11.50 -2.39
C ILE A 147 -27.25 11.74 -3.56
N VAL A 148 -27.40 10.76 -4.45
CA VAL A 148 -28.49 10.76 -5.42
C VAL A 148 -29.78 10.54 -4.63
N ARG A 149 -30.61 11.58 -4.48
CA ARG A 149 -31.98 11.41 -3.97
C ARG A 149 -32.78 10.71 -5.07
N ALA A 150 -33.50 9.64 -4.72
CA ALA A 150 -34.47 9.02 -5.63
C ALA A 150 -35.55 10.07 -5.98
N PRO A 151 -36.05 10.11 -7.23
CA PRO A 151 -37.19 10.94 -7.56
C PRO A 151 -38.41 10.50 -6.73
N SER A 152 -39.09 11.48 -6.14
CA SER A 152 -40.35 11.35 -5.40
C SER A 152 -41.49 10.90 -6.30
#